data_AF-A0AAP4UFN9-F1
#
_entry.id   AF-A0AAP4UFN9-F1
#
_cell.length_a   1.000
_cell.length_b   1.000
_cell.length_c   1.000
_cell.angle_alpha   90.00
_cell.angle_beta   90.00
_cell.angle_gamma   90.00
#
_symmetry.space_group_name_H-M   'P 1'
#
loop_
_entity.id
_entity.type
_entity.pdbx_description
1 polymer ?
#
loop_
_entity_poly.entity_id
_entity_poly.type
_entity_poly.pdbx_seq_one_letter_code
_entity_poly.pdbx_strand_id
1 'polypeptide(L)'
;MPRRDPLALDLNGDGIVGTLDSDQGVFFDLDNSGFAEQTSWVAPSDGLLVLDRNQNGTIDGGAELFGTETLLANGEYASNGFEALADFDENGDGQITEEDSIFGELRVWQDLDSDGVTDEGELKSLAELNITSFNLNYTENVTTDENNVEHREEGLFTYGDGSTGLTNTLWFDSDRRNTVPVDIHNGEGVEVSDEIAALPDAIGFGNVYSLHHAMSLDQTGELQALVEAFVKEIDVDERWGLVNQILAKWTGQENVSSDSRGEDINGQELAVLEVFWGQPALQENPTGQYAQTVIDVYQGLASSIYTQLMANSHADTLFNMLSFSKVDGKWVGDFSAVSEYFAERFQEEGGAVGQELSDFIDVVKGVSPYDSVMQDAFVSELINQSQLIDSSSRFTMMSALPEGLVALGSDGSDTLTSNGEFALLGGAGNDTLSGGLGDDTLDGGAGDDLLTIG
;
A
#
# COMPACT_ATOMS: atom_id res chain seq x y z
N MET A 1 1.27 -9.55 12.31
CA MET A 1 -0.03 -8.88 12.20
C MET A 1 -1.07 -9.74 12.92
N PRO A 2 -2.14 -9.16 13.50
CA PRO A 2 -3.22 -9.95 14.07
C PRO A 2 -3.88 -10.78 12.95
N ARG A 3 -4.21 -12.02 13.25
CA ARG A 3 -4.61 -13.05 12.28
C ARG A 3 -6.13 -13.11 12.19
N ARG A 4 -6.69 -13.30 11.00
CA ARG A 4 -8.15 -13.31 10.74
C ARG A 4 -8.58 -14.72 10.41
N ASP A 5 -9.57 -15.24 11.13
CA ASP A 5 -9.79 -16.69 11.20
C ASP A 5 -11.26 -17.12 11.04
N PRO A 6 -11.92 -16.73 9.94
CA PRO A 6 -13.31 -17.10 9.72
C PRO A 6 -13.50 -18.61 9.77
N LEU A 7 -14.61 -19.02 10.37
CA LEU A 7 -15.04 -20.40 10.47
C LEU A 7 -15.62 -20.87 9.12
N ALA A 8 -14.96 -21.84 8.50
CA ALA A 8 -15.33 -22.41 7.20
C ALA A 8 -15.83 -23.85 7.32
N LEU A 9 -16.62 -24.29 6.34
CA LEU A 9 -17.31 -25.57 6.30
C LEU A 9 -16.94 -26.31 5.01
N ASP A 10 -16.54 -27.58 5.14
CA ASP A 10 -16.47 -28.52 4.02
C ASP A 10 -17.89 -28.92 3.64
N LEU A 11 -18.39 -28.38 2.53
CA LEU A 11 -19.75 -28.62 2.04
C LEU A 11 -19.79 -29.73 0.98
N ASN A 12 -18.66 -30.02 0.35
CA ASN A 12 -18.59 -31.01 -0.73
C ASN A 12 -18.29 -32.44 -0.20
N GLY A 13 -17.82 -32.55 1.05
CA GLY A 13 -17.54 -33.78 1.79
C GLY A 13 -16.27 -34.51 1.36
N ASP A 14 -15.29 -33.81 0.78
CA ASP A 14 -14.00 -34.38 0.37
C ASP A 14 -12.97 -34.47 1.50
N GLY A 15 -13.30 -33.89 2.67
CA GLY A 15 -12.51 -33.95 3.90
C GLY A 15 -11.49 -32.82 4.02
N ILE A 16 -11.56 -31.79 3.17
CA ILE A 16 -10.81 -30.54 3.30
C ILE A 16 -11.74 -29.36 3.05
N VAL A 17 -11.38 -28.19 3.57
CA VAL A 17 -11.97 -26.93 3.09
C VAL A 17 -11.07 -26.41 1.98
N GLY A 18 -11.58 -26.32 0.76
CA GLY A 18 -10.83 -25.80 -0.38
C GLY A 18 -10.59 -24.30 -0.29
N THR A 19 -9.47 -23.84 -0.85
CA THR A 19 -9.10 -22.42 -0.88
C THR A 19 -8.61 -22.00 -2.27
N LEU A 20 -8.55 -20.70 -2.50
CA LEU A 20 -7.97 -20.05 -3.67
C LEU A 20 -6.78 -19.18 -3.24
N ASP A 21 -5.73 -19.15 -4.06
CA ASP A 21 -4.58 -18.26 -3.87
C ASP A 21 -4.99 -16.78 -4.00
N SER A 22 -4.31 -15.88 -3.31
CA SER A 22 -4.55 -14.43 -3.34
C SER A 22 -4.59 -13.79 -4.74
N ASP A 23 -3.83 -14.31 -5.72
CA ASP A 23 -3.88 -13.83 -7.11
C ASP A 23 -5.21 -14.19 -7.81
N GLN A 24 -5.93 -15.18 -7.29
CA GLN A 24 -7.26 -15.63 -7.71
C GLN A 24 -8.32 -15.41 -6.61
N GLY A 25 -7.93 -14.75 -5.52
CA GLY A 25 -8.76 -14.49 -4.37
C GLY A 25 -9.61 -13.24 -4.56
N VAL A 26 -10.08 -12.69 -3.45
CA VAL A 26 -11.09 -11.63 -3.44
C VAL A 26 -10.57 -10.38 -2.76
N PHE A 27 -11.34 -9.29 -2.87
CA PHE A 27 -11.22 -8.17 -1.94
C PHE A 27 -12.29 -8.36 -0.87
N PHE A 28 -11.89 -8.55 0.39
CA PHE A 28 -12.84 -8.63 1.51
C PHE A 28 -12.27 -7.95 2.74
N ASP A 29 -13.11 -7.26 3.50
CA ASP A 29 -12.71 -6.53 4.72
C ASP A 29 -12.64 -7.50 5.90
N LEU A 30 -11.59 -8.31 5.97
CA LEU A 30 -11.45 -9.33 7.01
C LEU A 30 -11.24 -8.71 8.40
N ASP A 31 -10.71 -7.49 8.48
CA ASP A 31 -10.42 -6.80 9.73
C ASP A 31 -11.46 -5.77 10.16
N ASN A 32 -12.55 -5.68 9.40
CA ASN A 32 -13.69 -4.80 9.65
C ASN A 32 -13.28 -3.32 9.76
N SER A 33 -12.30 -2.90 8.97
CA SER A 33 -11.79 -1.52 8.91
C SER A 33 -12.61 -0.59 8.01
N GLY A 34 -13.53 -1.13 7.21
CA GLY A 34 -14.23 -0.44 6.12
C GLY A 34 -13.48 -0.48 4.79
N PHE A 35 -12.38 -1.22 4.70
CA PHE A 35 -11.55 -1.36 3.51
C PHE A 35 -11.30 -2.83 3.22
N ALA A 36 -11.80 -3.29 2.07
CA ALA A 36 -11.61 -4.64 1.60
C ALA A 36 -10.16 -4.84 1.11
N GLU A 37 -9.48 -5.87 1.62
CA GLU A 37 -8.08 -6.16 1.30
C GLU A 37 -8.01 -7.34 0.34
N GLN A 38 -7.05 -7.29 -0.60
CA GLN A 38 -6.80 -8.47 -1.45
C GLN A 38 -6.32 -9.64 -0.58
N THR A 39 -7.01 -10.77 -0.66
CA THR A 39 -6.74 -11.93 0.21
C THR A 39 -7.04 -13.26 -0.49
N SER A 40 -6.36 -14.33 -0.07
CA SER A 40 -6.76 -15.70 -0.40
C SER A 40 -8.19 -15.97 0.08
N TRP A 41 -8.90 -16.91 -0.54
CA TRP A 41 -10.34 -17.08 -0.26
C TRP A 41 -10.77 -18.53 -0.13
N VAL A 42 -11.96 -18.78 0.42
CA VAL A 42 -12.58 -20.11 0.41
C VAL A 42 -12.97 -20.48 -1.03
N ALA A 43 -12.82 -21.75 -1.41
CA ALA A 43 -13.21 -22.20 -2.73
C ALA A 43 -14.74 -22.28 -2.88
N PRO A 44 -15.29 -22.09 -4.10
CA PRO A 44 -16.74 -22.16 -4.36
C PRO A 44 -17.43 -23.46 -4.01
N SER A 45 -16.69 -24.54 -3.74
CA SER A 45 -17.26 -25.81 -3.30
C SER A 45 -17.67 -25.83 -1.84
N ASP A 46 -17.11 -24.94 -1.03
CA ASP A 46 -17.20 -24.87 0.42
C ASP A 46 -17.82 -23.53 0.84
N GLY A 47 -17.86 -23.21 2.14
CA GLY A 47 -18.46 -21.94 2.56
C GLY A 47 -18.07 -21.47 3.95
N LEU A 48 -18.35 -20.19 4.23
CA LEU A 48 -18.11 -19.55 5.52
C LEU A 48 -19.38 -19.54 6.37
N LEU A 49 -19.26 -19.81 7.66
CA LEU A 49 -20.34 -19.55 8.61
C LEU A 49 -20.41 -18.05 8.88
N VAL A 50 -21.60 -17.47 8.72
CA VAL A 50 -21.80 -16.02 8.81
C VAL A 50 -23.06 -15.67 9.59
N LEU A 51 -23.05 -14.45 10.11
CA LEU A 51 -24.19 -13.80 10.74
C LEU A 51 -24.21 -12.34 10.31
N ASP A 52 -25.24 -11.95 9.57
CA ASP A 52 -25.56 -10.57 9.23
C ASP A 52 -25.95 -9.83 10.51
N ARG A 53 -24.99 -9.14 11.12
CA ARG A 53 -25.14 -8.51 12.44
C ARG A 53 -25.75 -7.12 12.32
N ASN A 54 -25.54 -6.45 11.19
CA ASN A 54 -26.04 -5.10 10.96
C ASN A 54 -27.43 -5.09 10.29
N GLN A 55 -27.92 -6.25 9.85
CA GLN A 55 -29.20 -6.52 9.18
C GLN A 55 -29.36 -5.78 7.84
N ASN A 56 -28.28 -5.58 7.11
CA ASN A 56 -28.30 -4.95 5.79
C ASN A 56 -28.58 -5.94 4.65
N GLY A 57 -28.56 -7.25 4.93
CA GLY A 57 -28.88 -8.33 3.98
C GLY A 57 -27.69 -8.83 3.17
N THR A 58 -26.48 -8.34 3.44
CA THR A 58 -25.21 -8.74 2.81
C THR A 58 -24.21 -9.11 3.90
N ILE A 59 -23.13 -9.80 3.53
CA ILE A 59 -21.97 -9.99 4.41
C ILE A 59 -20.85 -9.14 3.84
N ASP A 60 -20.48 -8.09 4.56
CA ASP A 60 -19.59 -7.05 4.03
C ASP A 60 -18.37 -6.74 4.90
N GLY A 61 -18.19 -7.44 6.00
CA GLY A 61 -17.02 -7.28 6.86
C GLY A 61 -16.76 -8.45 7.80
N GLY A 62 -15.54 -8.48 8.34
CA GLY A 62 -15.05 -9.51 9.24
C GLY A 62 -15.85 -9.63 10.54
N ALA A 63 -16.53 -8.56 10.97
CA ALA A 63 -17.42 -8.62 12.12
C ALA A 63 -18.64 -9.52 11.89
N GLU A 64 -18.98 -9.81 10.62
CA GLU A 64 -20.09 -10.67 10.23
C GLU A 64 -19.69 -12.14 10.02
N LEU A 65 -18.39 -12.38 9.90
CA LEU A 65 -17.80 -13.73 9.95
C LEU A 65 -17.68 -14.19 11.41
N PHE A 66 -17.60 -15.50 11.64
CA PHE A 66 -17.24 -16.06 12.95
C PHE A 66 -15.72 -16.21 13.05
N GLY A 67 -15.07 -15.31 13.79
CA GLY A 67 -13.60 -15.24 13.90
C GLY A 67 -13.14 -14.15 14.87
N THR A 68 -11.88 -13.74 14.79
CA THR A 68 -11.24 -12.76 15.68
C THR A 68 -11.82 -11.36 15.63
N GLU A 69 -12.60 -11.02 14.59
CA GLU A 69 -13.34 -9.76 14.52
C GLU A 69 -14.76 -9.84 15.10
N THR A 70 -15.15 -11.00 15.62
CA THR A 70 -16.40 -11.10 16.38
C THR A 70 -16.23 -10.46 17.77
N LEU A 71 -17.00 -9.41 18.02
CA LEU A 71 -17.16 -8.82 19.35
C LEU A 71 -18.08 -9.69 20.21
N LEU A 72 -17.53 -10.25 21.29
CA LEU A 72 -18.25 -11.09 22.24
C LEU A 72 -19.15 -10.25 23.18
N ALA A 73 -20.12 -10.88 23.83
CA ALA A 73 -21.02 -10.24 24.79
C ALA A 73 -20.30 -9.60 26.00
N ASN A 74 -19.07 -10.03 26.29
CA ASN A 74 -18.23 -9.46 27.35
C ASN A 74 -17.51 -8.15 26.93
N GLY A 75 -17.57 -7.76 25.66
CA GLY A 75 -16.93 -6.58 25.08
C GLY A 75 -15.49 -6.78 24.63
N GLU A 76 -14.97 -8.00 24.66
CA GLU A 76 -13.67 -8.39 24.07
C GLU A 76 -13.89 -9.06 22.71
N TYR A 77 -12.85 -9.05 21.88
CA TYR A 77 -12.84 -9.80 20.62
C TYR A 77 -12.54 -11.28 20.86
N ALA A 78 -13.18 -12.14 20.07
CA ALA A 78 -12.94 -13.59 20.13
C ALA A 78 -11.47 -13.92 19.81
N SER A 79 -10.94 -14.97 20.44
CA SER A 79 -9.62 -15.51 20.12
C SER A 79 -9.64 -16.36 18.87
N ASN A 80 -10.80 -16.96 18.54
CA ASN A 80 -11.02 -17.69 17.29
C ASN A 80 -12.51 -17.85 16.92
N GLY A 81 -12.78 -18.40 15.73
CA GLY A 81 -14.13 -18.63 15.22
C GLY A 81 -15.02 -19.58 16.04
N PHE A 82 -14.44 -20.56 16.77
CA PHE A 82 -15.21 -21.43 17.66
C PHE A 82 -15.60 -20.71 18.96
N GLU A 83 -14.72 -19.89 19.52
CA GLU A 83 -15.05 -19.03 20.67
C GLU A 83 -16.13 -18.01 20.30
N ALA A 84 -16.01 -17.41 19.11
CA ALA A 84 -17.04 -16.52 18.55
C ALA A 84 -18.41 -17.20 18.49
N LEU A 85 -18.46 -18.46 18.05
CA LEU A 85 -19.71 -19.22 17.96
C LEU A 85 -20.22 -19.67 19.34
N ALA A 86 -19.31 -19.99 20.28
CA ALA A 86 -19.64 -20.44 21.63
C ALA A 86 -20.30 -19.36 22.50
N ASP A 87 -20.13 -18.07 22.18
CA ASP A 87 -20.82 -16.96 22.87
C ASP A 87 -22.35 -17.05 22.74
N PHE A 88 -22.83 -17.83 21.76
CA PHE A 88 -24.25 -18.04 21.49
C PHE A 88 -24.82 -19.38 22.02
N ASP A 89 -24.03 -20.19 22.74
CA ASP A 89 -24.50 -21.43 23.39
C ASP A 89 -25.29 -21.09 24.66
N GLU A 90 -26.61 -20.90 24.50
CA GLU A 90 -27.48 -20.43 25.58
C GLU A 90 -27.76 -21.54 26.62
N ASN A 91 -27.77 -22.79 26.18
CA ASN A 91 -28.09 -23.94 27.02
C ASN A 91 -26.84 -24.59 27.66
N GLY A 92 -25.64 -24.23 27.19
CA GLY A 92 -24.33 -24.66 27.69
C GLY A 92 -24.03 -26.13 27.42
N ASP A 93 -24.58 -26.70 26.34
CA ASP A 93 -24.41 -28.11 26.00
C ASP A 93 -23.19 -28.40 25.12
N GLY A 94 -22.48 -27.35 24.68
CA GLY A 94 -21.30 -27.44 23.83
C GLY A 94 -21.61 -27.57 22.34
N GLN A 95 -22.84 -27.29 21.92
CA GLN A 95 -23.27 -27.26 20.53
C GLN A 95 -24.18 -26.07 20.27
N ILE A 96 -24.18 -25.59 19.03
CA ILE A 96 -25.19 -24.65 18.53
C ILE A 96 -26.23 -25.44 17.74
N THR A 97 -27.48 -25.40 18.22
CA THR A 97 -28.62 -26.19 17.70
C THR A 97 -29.89 -25.33 17.63
N GLU A 98 -31.02 -25.89 17.16
CA GLU A 98 -32.33 -25.21 17.19
C GLU A 98 -32.80 -24.82 18.62
N GLU A 99 -32.15 -25.32 19.68
CA GLU A 99 -32.42 -24.89 21.06
C GLU A 99 -31.83 -23.50 21.38
N ASP A 100 -30.85 -23.04 20.60
CA ASP A 100 -30.19 -21.74 20.73
C ASP A 100 -30.84 -20.70 19.82
N SER A 101 -31.14 -19.54 20.37
CA SER A 101 -31.89 -18.50 19.66
C SER A 101 -31.24 -18.06 18.34
N ILE A 102 -29.90 -18.09 18.25
CA ILE A 102 -29.14 -17.66 17.08
C ILE A 102 -29.28 -18.61 15.88
N PHE A 103 -29.61 -19.89 16.09
CA PHE A 103 -29.43 -20.93 15.07
C PHE A 103 -30.24 -20.67 13.79
N GLY A 104 -31.43 -20.08 13.92
CA GLY A 104 -32.26 -19.71 12.77
C GLY A 104 -31.75 -18.49 11.98
N GLU A 105 -30.84 -17.71 12.56
CA GLU A 105 -30.27 -16.50 11.97
C GLU A 105 -28.96 -16.80 11.22
N LEU A 106 -28.24 -17.85 11.63
CA LEU A 106 -27.02 -18.30 10.96
C LEU A 106 -27.25 -18.61 9.47
N ARG A 107 -26.28 -18.23 8.65
CA ARG A 107 -26.20 -18.58 7.24
C ARG A 107 -24.85 -19.19 6.93
N VAL A 108 -24.78 -19.87 5.79
CA VAL A 108 -23.52 -20.26 5.16
C VAL A 108 -23.39 -19.46 3.88
N TRP A 109 -22.32 -18.69 3.76
CA TRP A 109 -21.98 -18.00 2.53
C TRP A 109 -21.09 -18.90 1.68
N GLN A 110 -21.62 -19.29 0.53
CA GLN A 110 -20.88 -20.01 -0.50
C GLN A 110 -20.73 -19.08 -1.69
N ASP A 111 -19.60 -18.38 -1.75
CA ASP A 111 -19.21 -17.47 -2.82
C ASP A 111 -18.93 -18.28 -4.10
N LEU A 112 -19.87 -18.25 -5.03
CA LEU A 112 -19.93 -19.17 -6.17
C LEU A 112 -19.06 -18.73 -7.34
N ASP A 113 -18.83 -17.43 -7.49
CA ASP A 113 -17.97 -16.87 -8.53
C ASP A 113 -16.67 -16.28 -8.02
N SER A 114 -16.45 -16.31 -6.69
CA SER A 114 -15.23 -15.89 -6.00
C SER A 114 -14.90 -14.43 -6.24
N ASP A 115 -15.88 -13.56 -6.05
CA ASP A 115 -15.71 -12.10 -6.17
C ASP A 115 -15.65 -11.39 -4.81
N GLY A 116 -15.97 -12.07 -3.70
CA GLY A 116 -15.96 -11.51 -2.35
C GLY A 116 -17.18 -10.66 -2.01
N VAL A 117 -18.20 -10.64 -2.87
CA VAL A 117 -19.45 -9.90 -2.69
C VAL A 117 -20.58 -10.87 -2.46
N THR A 118 -21.48 -10.55 -1.53
CA THR A 118 -22.63 -11.41 -1.27
C THR A 118 -23.70 -11.27 -2.35
N ASP A 119 -23.82 -12.29 -3.20
CA ASP A 119 -24.74 -12.30 -4.34
C ASP A 119 -26.06 -13.07 -4.10
N GLU A 120 -27.05 -12.85 -4.98
CA GLU A 120 -28.35 -13.54 -4.90
C GLU A 120 -28.16 -15.07 -5.06
N GLY A 121 -28.43 -15.81 -3.98
CA GLY A 121 -28.37 -17.27 -3.95
C GLY A 121 -27.11 -17.85 -3.30
N GLU A 122 -26.19 -17.00 -2.86
CA GLU A 122 -24.96 -17.43 -2.19
C GLU A 122 -25.11 -17.61 -0.68
N LEU A 123 -26.00 -16.84 -0.05
CA LEU A 123 -26.37 -17.04 1.35
C LEU A 123 -27.41 -18.14 1.48
N LYS A 124 -27.00 -19.26 2.09
CA LYS A 124 -27.86 -20.43 2.34
C LYS A 124 -28.21 -20.53 3.81
N SER A 125 -29.47 -20.80 4.11
CA SER A 125 -29.86 -21.15 5.48
C SER A 125 -29.35 -22.55 5.86
N LEU A 126 -29.15 -22.77 7.16
CA LEU A 126 -28.76 -24.09 7.67
C LEU A 126 -29.77 -25.17 7.29
N ALA A 127 -31.07 -24.83 7.27
CA ALA A 127 -32.13 -25.74 6.85
C ALA A 127 -32.03 -26.13 5.37
N GLU A 128 -31.64 -25.22 4.48
CA GLU A 128 -31.41 -25.52 3.06
C GLU A 128 -30.23 -26.48 2.85
N LEU A 129 -29.20 -26.35 3.68
CA LEU A 129 -28.04 -27.25 3.71
C LEU A 129 -28.26 -28.52 4.53
N ASN A 130 -29.44 -28.69 5.16
CA ASN A 130 -29.76 -29.79 6.06
C ASN A 130 -28.76 -29.92 7.24
N ILE A 131 -28.23 -28.80 7.73
CA ILE A 131 -27.35 -28.73 8.91
C ILE A 131 -28.21 -28.60 10.16
N THR A 132 -27.93 -29.41 11.18
CA THR A 132 -28.71 -29.47 12.43
C THR A 132 -27.92 -29.09 13.68
N SER A 133 -26.58 -29.14 13.65
CA SER A 133 -25.77 -28.66 14.76
C SER A 133 -24.33 -28.33 14.37
N PHE A 134 -23.71 -27.42 15.12
CA PHE A 134 -22.26 -27.19 15.13
C PHE A 134 -21.70 -27.60 16.48
N ASN A 135 -20.61 -28.38 16.51
CA ASN A 135 -19.92 -28.73 17.75
C ASN A 135 -18.89 -27.66 18.09
N LEU A 136 -18.90 -27.19 19.35
CA LEU A 136 -17.97 -26.17 19.82
C LEU A 136 -16.61 -26.74 20.27
N ASN A 137 -16.49 -28.06 20.40
CA ASN A 137 -15.22 -28.70 20.65
C ASN A 137 -14.42 -28.81 19.34
N TYR A 138 -13.18 -28.36 19.39
CA TYR A 138 -12.24 -28.45 18.28
C TYR A 138 -10.90 -29.05 18.72
N THR A 139 -10.11 -29.44 17.73
CA THR A 139 -8.70 -29.81 17.89
C THR A 139 -7.81 -28.83 17.15
N GLU A 140 -6.63 -28.56 17.69
CA GLU A 140 -5.64 -27.72 17.03
C GLU A 140 -5.05 -28.42 15.80
N ASN A 141 -5.18 -27.78 14.63
CA ASN A 141 -4.47 -28.06 13.39
C ASN A 141 -3.47 -26.91 13.12
N VAL A 142 -2.43 -27.17 12.36
CA VAL A 142 -1.40 -26.19 11.98
C VAL A 142 -0.88 -26.44 10.56
N THR A 143 -1.74 -26.99 9.69
CA THR A 143 -1.38 -27.20 8.29
C THR A 143 -1.53 -25.92 7.51
N THR A 144 -0.55 -25.63 6.65
CA THR A 144 -0.65 -24.59 5.62
C THR A 144 -0.85 -25.29 4.28
N ASP A 145 -1.83 -24.84 3.51
CA ASP A 145 -2.11 -25.39 2.18
C ASP A 145 -1.18 -24.80 1.09
N GLU A 146 -1.46 -25.13 -0.17
CA GLU A 146 -0.68 -24.64 -1.32
C GLU A 146 -0.90 -23.16 -1.66
N ASN A 147 -1.96 -22.55 -1.10
CA ASN A 147 -2.38 -21.16 -1.29
C ASN A 147 -1.97 -20.27 -0.10
N ASN A 148 -1.08 -20.78 0.76
CA ASN A 148 -0.56 -20.12 1.96
C ASN A 148 -1.63 -19.79 3.03
N VAL A 149 -2.74 -20.54 3.08
CA VAL A 149 -3.77 -20.42 4.12
C VAL A 149 -3.46 -21.41 5.25
N GLU A 150 -3.44 -20.95 6.52
CA GLU A 150 -3.29 -21.87 7.66
C GLU A 150 -4.67 -22.41 8.09
N HIS A 151 -4.80 -23.73 8.21
CA HIS A 151 -5.96 -24.42 8.75
C HIS A 151 -5.69 -24.73 10.23
N ARG A 152 -6.56 -24.22 11.12
CA ARG A 152 -6.26 -24.15 12.55
C ARG A 152 -7.22 -24.96 13.41
N GLU A 153 -8.15 -24.33 14.10
CA GLU A 153 -9.10 -25.04 14.94
C GLU A 153 -9.99 -25.91 14.05
N GLU A 154 -10.01 -27.23 14.26
CA GLU A 154 -10.76 -28.19 13.44
C GLU A 154 -11.84 -28.87 14.29
N GLY A 155 -13.08 -28.80 13.83
CA GLY A 155 -14.27 -29.33 14.48
C GLY A 155 -15.21 -30.02 13.51
N LEU A 156 -16.43 -30.30 13.96
CA LEU A 156 -17.44 -31.00 13.18
C LEU A 156 -18.80 -30.29 13.28
N PHE A 157 -19.55 -30.35 12.19
CA PHE A 157 -20.98 -30.04 12.17
C PHE A 157 -21.77 -31.29 11.76
N THR A 158 -23.06 -31.33 12.08
CA THR A 158 -23.92 -32.50 11.85
C THR A 158 -25.04 -32.17 10.89
N TYR A 159 -25.28 -33.05 9.93
CA TYR A 159 -26.42 -33.00 9.02
C TYR A 159 -27.65 -33.73 9.59
N GLY A 160 -28.84 -33.41 9.09
CA GLY A 160 -30.09 -34.01 9.54
C GLY A 160 -30.23 -35.53 9.29
N ASP A 161 -29.36 -36.12 8.46
CA ASP A 161 -29.27 -37.58 8.29
C ASP A 161 -28.33 -38.26 9.32
N GLY A 162 -27.70 -37.48 10.20
CA GLY A 162 -26.77 -37.90 11.23
C GLY A 162 -25.31 -38.06 10.76
N SER A 163 -25.01 -37.77 9.49
CA SER A 163 -23.64 -37.65 9.02
C SER A 163 -22.99 -36.36 9.51
N THR A 164 -21.66 -36.30 9.48
CA THR A 164 -20.88 -35.15 9.96
C THR A 164 -20.07 -34.55 8.81
N GLY A 165 -19.95 -33.22 8.79
CA GLY A 165 -19.03 -32.46 7.94
C GLY A 165 -17.88 -31.85 8.75
N LEU A 166 -16.79 -31.53 8.07
CA LEU A 166 -15.62 -30.87 8.65
C LEU A 166 -15.85 -29.35 8.73
N THR A 167 -15.48 -28.73 9.84
CA THR A 167 -15.39 -27.27 9.91
C THR A 167 -14.06 -26.88 10.53
N ASN A 168 -13.48 -25.78 10.07
CA ASN A 168 -12.26 -25.27 10.64
C ASN A 168 -12.14 -23.75 10.50
N THR A 169 -11.27 -23.14 11.28
CA THR A 169 -10.88 -21.75 11.07
C THR A 169 -9.78 -21.67 9.99
N LEU A 170 -9.91 -20.69 9.11
CA LEU A 170 -8.95 -20.43 8.02
C LEU A 170 -8.22 -19.13 8.27
N TRP A 171 -6.89 -19.17 8.37
CA TRP A 171 -6.08 -17.96 8.54
C TRP A 171 -5.59 -17.48 7.20
N PHE A 172 -6.21 -16.41 6.72
CA PHE A 172 -5.84 -15.75 5.48
C PHE A 172 -4.71 -14.74 5.68
N ASP A 173 -3.86 -14.62 4.66
CA ASP A 173 -2.96 -13.48 4.49
C ASP A 173 -3.64 -12.42 3.62
N SER A 174 -3.42 -11.15 3.91
CA SER A 174 -4.05 -10.02 3.20
C SER A 174 -3.02 -8.96 2.81
N ASP A 175 -3.10 -8.46 1.58
CA ASP A 175 -2.27 -7.33 1.15
C ASP A 175 -2.96 -6.00 1.44
N ARG A 176 -2.65 -5.43 2.60
CA ARG A 176 -3.14 -4.11 3.03
C ARG A 176 -2.63 -2.93 2.21
N ARG A 177 -1.78 -3.16 1.22
CA ARG A 177 -1.37 -2.12 0.26
C ARG A 177 -2.19 -2.20 -1.02
N ASN A 178 -2.99 -3.25 -1.18
CA ASN A 178 -3.97 -3.39 -2.24
C ASN A 178 -5.36 -3.50 -1.61
N THR A 179 -5.97 -2.35 -1.35
CA THR A 179 -7.27 -2.26 -0.71
C THR A 179 -8.25 -1.45 -1.55
N VAL A 180 -9.54 -1.68 -1.32
CA VAL A 180 -10.63 -0.91 -1.91
C VAL A 180 -11.65 -0.61 -0.80
N PRO A 181 -12.19 0.61 -0.70
CA PRO A 181 -13.24 0.91 0.26
C PRO A 181 -14.48 0.03 0.04
N VAL A 182 -15.05 -0.53 1.12
CA VAL A 182 -16.17 -1.49 1.04
C VAL A 182 -17.40 -0.89 0.37
N ASP A 183 -17.71 0.38 0.65
CA ASP A 183 -18.81 1.11 0.02
C ASP A 183 -18.65 1.26 -1.50
N ILE A 184 -17.42 1.45 -1.98
CA ILE A 184 -17.09 1.47 -3.41
C ILE A 184 -17.12 0.06 -3.99
N HIS A 185 -16.58 -0.93 -3.28
CA HIS A 185 -16.56 -2.33 -3.71
C HIS A 185 -17.97 -2.87 -3.96
N ASN A 186 -18.88 -2.59 -3.02
CA ASN A 186 -20.26 -3.06 -3.03
C ASN A 186 -21.17 -2.19 -3.91
N GLY A 187 -20.60 -1.21 -4.64
CA GLY A 187 -21.31 -0.43 -5.66
C GLY A 187 -22.15 0.75 -5.12
N GLU A 188 -22.02 1.13 -3.85
CA GLU A 188 -22.61 2.37 -3.34
C GLU A 188 -21.90 3.60 -3.93
N GLY A 189 -20.56 3.54 -3.98
CA GLY A 189 -19.69 4.54 -4.61
C GLY A 189 -19.65 5.89 -3.89
N VAL A 190 -18.63 6.69 -4.22
CA VAL A 190 -18.49 8.08 -3.73
C VAL A 190 -18.53 9.02 -4.93
N GLU A 191 -19.53 9.91 -4.98
CA GLU A 191 -19.67 10.87 -6.08
C GLU A 191 -18.57 11.94 -5.99
N VAL A 192 -17.78 12.05 -7.06
CA VAL A 192 -16.73 13.08 -7.21
C VAL A 192 -17.28 14.22 -8.07
N SER A 193 -17.26 15.45 -7.54
CA SER A 193 -17.72 16.63 -8.28
C SER A 193 -16.78 17.02 -9.41
N ASP A 194 -17.29 17.77 -10.40
CA ASP A 194 -16.47 18.32 -11.49
C ASP A 194 -15.31 19.20 -10.96
N GLU A 195 -15.52 19.91 -9.85
CA GLU A 195 -14.47 20.72 -9.22
C GLU A 195 -13.35 19.87 -8.62
N ILE A 196 -13.68 18.76 -7.95
CA ILE A 196 -12.68 17.84 -7.38
C ILE A 196 -11.99 17.07 -8.51
N ALA A 197 -12.73 16.62 -9.52
CA ALA A 197 -12.19 15.90 -10.67
C ALA A 197 -11.18 16.73 -11.49
N ALA A 198 -11.21 18.06 -11.38
CA ALA A 198 -10.26 18.97 -12.02
C ALA A 198 -8.95 19.15 -11.22
N LEU A 199 -8.88 18.65 -9.98
CA LEU A 199 -7.69 18.68 -9.14
C LEU A 199 -6.87 17.39 -9.31
N PRO A 200 -5.56 17.41 -9.00
CA PRO A 200 -4.76 16.19 -8.97
C PRO A 200 -5.33 15.19 -7.96
N ASP A 201 -5.31 13.90 -8.31
CA ASP A 201 -5.67 12.79 -7.43
C ASP A 201 -4.40 12.08 -6.94
N ALA A 202 -4.56 11.29 -5.87
CA ALA A 202 -3.56 10.35 -5.41
C ALA A 202 -4.23 9.07 -4.90
N ILE A 203 -3.59 7.92 -5.17
CA ILE A 203 -4.08 6.60 -4.79
C ILE A 203 -3.93 6.42 -3.27
N GLY A 204 -5.04 6.07 -2.62
CA GLY A 204 -5.05 5.61 -1.23
C GLY A 204 -4.87 4.10 -1.15
N PHE A 205 -4.39 3.61 -0.01
CA PHE A 205 -4.30 2.19 0.32
C PHE A 205 -4.38 2.00 1.84
N GLY A 206 -4.46 0.75 2.29
CA GLY A 206 -4.80 0.42 3.67
C GLY A 206 -6.17 0.99 3.98
N ASN A 207 -6.23 1.86 4.99
CA ASN A 207 -7.48 2.43 5.47
C ASN A 207 -7.69 3.87 4.95
N VAL A 208 -7.26 4.14 3.72
CA VAL A 208 -7.27 5.47 3.11
C VAL A 208 -7.98 5.43 1.75
N TYR A 209 -9.06 6.20 1.63
CA TYR A 209 -9.72 6.46 0.33
C TYR A 209 -8.77 7.15 -0.63
N SER A 210 -8.98 7.07 -1.96
CA SER A 210 -8.28 7.99 -2.88
C SER A 210 -8.51 9.45 -2.48
N LEU A 211 -7.60 10.34 -2.88
CA LEU A 211 -7.64 11.73 -2.46
C LEU A 211 -8.93 12.43 -2.94
N HIS A 212 -9.41 12.11 -4.14
CA HIS A 212 -10.69 12.57 -4.68
C HIS A 212 -11.89 12.12 -3.85
N HIS A 213 -11.95 10.84 -3.47
CA HIS A 213 -13.03 10.34 -2.62
C HIS A 213 -12.94 10.96 -1.21
N ALA A 214 -11.75 11.10 -0.64
CA ALA A 214 -11.57 11.76 0.65
C ALA A 214 -11.98 13.24 0.62
N MET A 215 -11.66 13.98 -0.44
CA MET A 215 -12.12 15.37 -0.62
C MET A 215 -13.66 15.43 -0.72
N SER A 216 -14.27 14.44 -1.37
CA SER A 216 -15.74 14.37 -1.52
C SER A 216 -16.44 14.06 -0.20
N LEU A 217 -15.80 13.28 0.68
CA LEU A 217 -16.29 12.93 2.01
C LEU A 217 -16.00 14.03 3.07
N ASP A 218 -15.01 14.91 2.83
CA ASP A 218 -14.68 16.01 3.73
C ASP A 218 -15.71 17.15 3.67
N GLN A 219 -16.66 17.13 4.62
CA GLN A 219 -17.70 18.15 4.75
C GLN A 219 -17.17 19.56 5.09
N THR A 220 -15.91 19.68 5.53
CA THR A 220 -15.30 20.98 5.85
C THR A 220 -14.74 21.68 4.61
N GLY A 221 -14.40 20.93 3.57
CA GLY A 221 -13.72 21.41 2.36
C GLY A 221 -12.25 21.82 2.60
N GLU A 222 -11.69 21.51 3.77
CA GLU A 222 -10.31 21.85 4.11
C GLU A 222 -9.31 21.03 3.29
N LEU A 223 -9.59 19.74 3.06
CA LEU A 223 -8.72 18.88 2.26
C LEU A 223 -8.65 19.38 0.81
N GLN A 224 -9.81 19.72 0.22
CA GLN A 224 -9.86 20.33 -1.11
C GLN A 224 -9.06 21.65 -1.17
N ALA A 225 -9.21 22.51 -0.16
CA ALA A 225 -8.48 23.77 -0.10
C ALA A 225 -6.94 23.58 -0.04
N LEU A 226 -6.46 22.53 0.64
CA LEU A 226 -5.04 22.18 0.68
C LEU A 226 -4.52 21.73 -0.69
N VAL A 227 -5.28 20.89 -1.40
CA VAL A 227 -4.92 20.45 -2.76
C VAL A 227 -4.93 21.63 -3.74
N GLU A 228 -5.91 22.53 -3.64
CA GLU A 228 -5.94 23.77 -4.42
C GLU A 228 -4.75 24.69 -4.11
N ALA A 229 -4.31 24.74 -2.84
CA ALA A 229 -3.13 25.50 -2.45
C ALA A 229 -1.86 24.89 -3.06
N PHE A 230 -1.74 23.55 -3.04
CA PHE A 230 -0.63 22.83 -3.66
C PHE A 230 -0.49 23.16 -5.14
N VAL A 231 -1.60 23.16 -5.88
CA VAL A 231 -1.62 23.47 -7.32
C VAL A 231 -1.21 24.92 -7.61
N LYS A 232 -1.46 25.85 -6.68
CA LYS A 232 -1.12 27.28 -6.84
C LYS A 232 0.28 27.63 -6.34
N GLU A 233 0.84 26.83 -5.43
CA GLU A 233 2.14 27.08 -4.82
C GLU A 233 3.25 26.86 -5.84
N ILE A 234 4.23 27.76 -5.89
CA ILE A 234 5.36 27.73 -6.83
C ILE A 234 6.64 27.35 -6.10
N ASP A 235 6.77 27.75 -4.83
CA ASP A 235 7.92 27.43 -3.99
C ASP A 235 7.92 25.94 -3.62
N VAL A 236 9.04 25.27 -3.91
CA VAL A 236 9.17 23.81 -3.75
C VAL A 236 9.09 23.40 -2.27
N ASP A 237 9.74 24.15 -1.38
CA ASP A 237 9.79 23.82 0.04
C ASP A 237 8.40 24.00 0.67
N GLU A 238 7.70 25.08 0.33
CA GLU A 238 6.32 25.32 0.78
C GLU A 238 5.36 24.27 0.20
N ARG A 239 5.57 23.82 -1.05
CA ARG A 239 4.77 22.76 -1.69
C ARG A 239 4.95 21.41 -0.98
N TRP A 240 6.16 21.07 -0.54
CA TRP A 240 6.40 19.91 0.33
C TRP A 240 5.73 20.06 1.70
N GLY A 241 5.74 21.27 2.27
CA GLY A 241 4.98 21.59 3.47
C GLY A 241 3.47 21.34 3.31
N LEU A 242 2.91 21.60 2.13
CA LEU A 242 1.51 21.31 1.81
C LEU A 242 1.24 19.80 1.69
N VAL A 243 2.16 19.00 1.14
CA VAL A 243 1.98 17.53 1.10
C VAL A 243 1.86 16.94 2.50
N ASN A 244 2.69 17.37 3.45
CA ASN A 244 2.58 16.90 4.84
C ASN A 244 1.23 17.29 5.47
N GLN A 245 0.72 18.50 5.19
CA GLN A 245 -0.60 18.93 5.64
C GLN A 245 -1.73 18.13 4.98
N ILE A 246 -1.62 17.84 3.68
CA ILE A 246 -2.57 16.99 2.95
C ILE A 246 -2.60 15.59 3.56
N LEU A 247 -1.44 14.95 3.74
CA LEU A 247 -1.34 13.61 4.35
C LEU A 247 -1.98 13.56 5.73
N ALA A 248 -1.67 14.53 6.60
CA ALA A 248 -2.25 14.59 7.94
C ALA A 248 -3.77 14.79 7.91
N LYS A 249 -4.28 15.69 7.06
CA LYS A 249 -5.73 15.94 6.93
C LYS A 249 -6.47 14.76 6.30
N TRP A 250 -5.89 14.17 5.25
CA TRP A 250 -6.44 13.05 4.50
C TRP A 250 -6.63 11.81 5.38
N THR A 251 -5.72 11.60 6.33
CA THR A 251 -5.76 10.48 7.29
C THR A 251 -6.42 10.82 8.64
N GLY A 252 -6.94 12.06 8.81
CA GLY A 252 -7.56 12.50 10.06
C GLY A 252 -6.60 12.67 11.24
N GLN A 253 -5.29 12.80 10.98
CA GLN A 253 -4.23 12.88 11.98
C GLN A 253 -3.74 14.32 12.22
N GLU A 254 -4.45 15.35 11.75
CA GLU A 254 -4.04 16.76 11.84
C GLU A 254 -3.83 17.26 13.28
N ASN A 255 -4.43 16.57 14.26
CA ASN A 255 -4.35 16.92 15.68
C ASN A 255 -3.36 16.07 16.48
N VAL A 256 -2.68 15.11 15.85
CA VAL A 256 -1.65 14.30 16.51
C VAL A 256 -0.41 15.14 16.76
N SER A 257 0.08 15.14 17.99
CA SER A 257 1.30 15.86 18.37
C SER A 257 2.55 15.14 17.81
N SER A 258 3.50 15.92 17.27
CA SER A 258 4.80 15.40 16.80
C SER A 258 5.56 14.63 17.87
N ASP A 259 5.41 15.00 19.14
CA ASP A 259 6.19 14.43 20.24
C ASP A 259 5.48 13.22 20.90
N SER A 260 4.40 12.71 20.31
CA SER A 260 3.51 11.70 20.92
C SER A 260 4.04 10.26 20.90
N ARG A 261 5.20 10.03 20.28
CA ARG A 261 5.78 8.70 20.01
C ARG A 261 7.29 8.62 20.32
N GLY A 262 7.76 9.48 21.23
CA GLY A 262 9.18 9.58 21.61
C GLY A 262 9.92 10.71 20.90
N GLU A 263 11.24 10.77 21.08
CA GLU A 263 12.10 11.85 20.54
C GLU A 263 12.70 11.50 19.16
N ASP A 264 12.69 10.21 18.79
CA ASP A 264 13.38 9.71 17.59
C ASP A 264 12.50 9.73 16.32
N ILE A 265 11.19 10.03 16.44
CA ILE A 265 10.25 10.07 15.31
C ILE A 265 9.13 11.10 15.55
N ASN A 266 8.63 11.70 14.48
CA ASN A 266 7.42 12.51 14.51
C ASN A 266 6.18 11.61 14.65
N GLY A 267 5.48 11.73 15.77
CA GLY A 267 4.29 10.94 16.08
C GLY A 267 3.11 11.17 15.13
N GLN A 268 3.00 12.33 14.49
CA GLN A 268 1.98 12.57 13.47
C GLN A 268 2.30 11.80 12.18
N GLU A 269 3.55 11.79 11.76
CA GLU A 269 4.01 11.02 10.59
C GLU A 269 3.83 9.51 10.80
N LEU A 270 4.12 9.03 12.02
CA LEU A 270 3.84 7.64 12.39
C LEU A 270 2.33 7.33 12.31
N ALA A 271 1.49 8.22 12.85
CA ALA A 271 0.04 8.03 12.81
C ALA A 271 -0.50 8.01 11.37
N VAL A 272 0.04 8.83 10.46
CA VAL A 272 -0.29 8.77 9.02
C VAL A 272 0.05 7.39 8.44
N LEU A 273 1.25 6.86 8.74
CA LEU A 273 1.66 5.53 8.29
C LEU A 273 0.75 4.42 8.82
N GLU A 274 0.32 4.50 10.08
CA GLU A 274 -0.60 3.54 10.70
C GLU A 274 -1.90 3.42 9.91
N VAL A 275 -2.44 4.53 9.38
CA VAL A 275 -3.65 4.51 8.54
C VAL A 275 -3.35 3.94 7.14
N PHE A 276 -2.28 4.40 6.48
CA PHE A 276 -1.92 3.91 5.14
C PHE A 276 -1.54 2.43 5.11
N TRP A 277 -0.92 1.88 6.15
CA TRP A 277 -0.62 0.44 6.22
C TRP A 277 -1.78 -0.39 6.81
N GLY A 278 -2.91 0.24 7.14
CA GLY A 278 -4.04 -0.41 7.79
C GLY A 278 -3.65 -1.07 9.12
N GLN A 279 -2.75 -0.48 9.89
CA GLN A 279 -2.20 -1.06 11.13
C GLN A 279 -2.22 -0.05 12.27
N PRO A 280 -3.16 -0.16 13.24
CA PRO A 280 -3.32 0.83 14.31
C PRO A 280 -2.26 0.75 15.43
N ALA A 281 -1.27 -0.16 15.34
CA ALA A 281 -0.35 -0.43 16.43
C ALA A 281 1.08 -0.72 15.93
N LEU A 282 1.70 0.27 15.29
CA LEU A 282 3.16 0.27 15.19
C LEU A 282 3.77 0.45 16.61
N GLN A 283 5.07 0.17 16.77
CA GLN A 283 5.71 0.27 18.09
C GLN A 283 5.44 1.65 18.72
N GLU A 284 4.97 1.69 19.97
CA GLU A 284 4.52 2.94 20.62
C GLU A 284 5.62 4.01 20.72
N ASN A 285 6.89 3.60 20.90
CA ASN A 285 8.05 4.49 20.93
C ASN A 285 9.19 3.87 20.10
N PRO A 286 9.17 4.03 18.76
CA PRO A 286 10.24 3.59 17.88
C PRO A 286 11.56 4.27 18.27
N THR A 287 12.67 3.53 18.26
CA THR A 287 14.00 4.10 18.54
C THR A 287 15.08 3.51 17.65
N GLY A 288 16.21 4.22 17.53
CA GLY A 288 17.39 3.74 16.82
C GLY A 288 17.11 3.37 15.35
N GLN A 289 17.65 2.23 14.89
CA GLN A 289 17.52 1.83 13.48
C GLN A 289 16.07 1.62 13.04
N TYR A 290 15.20 1.14 13.94
CA TYR A 290 13.79 0.95 13.61
C TYR A 290 13.07 2.30 13.38
N ALA A 291 13.34 3.30 14.21
CA ALA A 291 12.83 4.66 13.97
C ALA A 291 13.29 5.21 12.61
N GLN A 292 14.57 5.02 12.26
CA GLN A 292 15.07 5.44 10.95
C GLN A 292 14.35 4.74 9.79
N THR A 293 14.14 3.43 9.87
CA THR A 293 13.38 2.70 8.83
C THR A 293 11.96 3.26 8.68
N VAL A 294 11.29 3.61 9.78
CA VAL A 294 9.94 4.17 9.72
C VAL A 294 9.94 5.58 9.12
N ILE A 295 10.93 6.41 9.45
CA ILE A 295 11.12 7.73 8.82
C ILE A 295 11.31 7.58 7.31
N ASP A 296 12.16 6.65 6.88
CA ASP A 296 12.41 6.40 5.46
C ASP A 296 11.13 5.92 4.74
N VAL A 297 10.30 5.11 5.41
CA VAL A 297 9.00 4.67 4.89
C VAL A 297 8.03 5.84 4.71
N TYR A 298 7.94 6.76 5.69
CA TYR A 298 7.13 7.97 5.60
C TYR A 298 7.61 8.88 4.47
N GLN A 299 8.92 9.12 4.37
CA GLN A 299 9.49 9.93 3.29
C GLN A 299 9.17 9.34 1.92
N GLY A 300 9.25 8.02 1.78
CA GLY A 300 8.87 7.36 0.54
C GLY A 300 7.38 7.50 0.19
N LEU A 301 6.50 7.38 1.19
CA LEU A 301 5.06 7.65 1.01
C LEU A 301 4.85 9.10 0.55
N ALA A 302 5.44 10.07 1.24
CA ALA A 302 5.31 11.49 0.92
C ALA A 302 5.86 11.82 -0.47
N SER A 303 7.00 11.25 -0.87
CA SER A 303 7.53 11.36 -2.24
C SER A 303 6.59 10.78 -3.29
N SER A 304 5.95 9.64 -3.01
CA SER A 304 4.99 9.05 -3.93
C SER A 304 3.74 9.91 -4.10
N ILE A 305 3.20 10.45 -3.00
CA ILE A 305 2.06 11.36 -3.08
C ILE A 305 2.44 12.66 -3.77
N TYR A 306 3.59 13.26 -3.44
CA TYR A 306 4.12 14.45 -4.12
C TYR A 306 4.19 14.22 -5.64
N THR A 307 4.72 13.07 -6.06
CA THR A 307 4.83 12.68 -7.47
C THR A 307 3.48 12.59 -8.17
N GLN A 308 2.50 11.92 -7.57
CA GLN A 308 1.16 11.80 -8.13
C GLN A 308 0.47 13.15 -8.29
N LEU A 309 0.64 14.04 -7.31
CA LEU A 309 0.11 15.40 -7.36
C LEU A 309 0.81 16.25 -8.42
N MET A 310 2.14 16.17 -8.52
CA MET A 310 2.94 16.89 -9.51
C MET A 310 2.64 16.45 -10.94
N ALA A 311 2.47 15.14 -11.15
CA ALA A 311 2.20 14.54 -12.46
C ALA A 311 0.90 15.06 -13.11
N ASN A 312 -0.06 15.51 -12.30
CA ASN A 312 -1.32 16.11 -12.76
C ASN A 312 -1.41 17.62 -12.46
N SER A 313 -0.27 18.27 -12.20
CA SER A 313 -0.19 19.72 -11.95
C SER A 313 1.10 20.33 -12.52
N HIS A 314 2.06 20.71 -11.66
CA HIS A 314 3.26 21.47 -12.04
C HIS A 314 4.18 20.71 -13.00
N ALA A 315 4.23 19.38 -12.90
CA ALA A 315 5.08 18.53 -13.73
C ALA A 315 4.33 17.84 -14.87
N ASP A 316 3.04 18.14 -15.11
CA ASP A 316 2.22 17.45 -16.13
C ASP A 316 2.90 17.42 -17.51
N THR A 317 3.45 18.56 -17.95
CA THR A 317 4.15 18.62 -19.24
C THR A 317 5.41 17.75 -19.28
N LEU A 318 6.18 17.71 -18.20
CA LEU A 318 7.40 16.90 -18.12
C LEU A 318 7.08 15.41 -17.97
N PHE A 319 6.07 15.09 -17.17
CA PHE A 319 5.63 13.71 -16.93
C PHE A 319 5.05 13.08 -18.20
N ASN A 320 4.35 13.87 -19.03
CA ASN A 320 3.85 13.44 -20.35
C ASN A 320 4.96 13.17 -21.39
N MET A 321 6.22 13.56 -21.12
CA MET A 321 7.38 13.17 -21.93
C MET A 321 7.94 11.80 -21.56
N LEU A 322 7.52 11.24 -20.41
CA LEU A 322 7.98 9.95 -19.93
C LEU A 322 7.18 8.82 -20.57
N SER A 323 7.84 7.67 -20.73
CA SER A 323 7.13 6.41 -20.99
C SER A 323 7.70 5.30 -20.13
N PHE A 324 6.85 4.39 -19.68
CA PHE A 324 7.24 3.26 -18.83
C PHE A 324 6.93 1.95 -19.54
N SER A 325 7.85 0.99 -19.46
CA SER A 325 7.69 -0.34 -20.03
C SER A 325 8.21 -1.42 -19.07
N LYS A 326 7.74 -2.65 -19.23
CA LYS A 326 8.27 -3.80 -18.47
C LYS A 326 9.29 -4.56 -19.31
N VAL A 327 10.50 -4.73 -18.78
CA VAL A 327 11.57 -5.57 -19.33
C VAL A 327 11.94 -6.61 -18.28
N ASP A 328 11.83 -7.90 -18.62
CA ASP A 328 12.06 -9.02 -17.70
C ASP A 328 11.30 -8.91 -16.36
N GLY A 329 10.07 -8.41 -16.41
CA GLY A 329 9.20 -8.22 -15.25
C GLY A 329 9.48 -6.96 -14.41
N LYS A 330 10.53 -6.20 -14.74
CA LYS A 330 10.87 -4.93 -14.05
C LYS A 330 10.42 -3.73 -14.87
N TRP A 331 9.93 -2.70 -14.20
CA TRP A 331 9.61 -1.43 -14.85
C TRP A 331 10.90 -0.68 -15.23
N VAL A 332 10.88 -0.06 -16.41
CA VAL A 332 11.95 0.77 -16.95
C VAL A 332 11.31 2.03 -17.54
N GLY A 333 11.84 3.21 -17.18
CA GLY A 333 11.44 4.49 -17.74
C GLY A 333 12.30 4.92 -18.93
N ASP A 334 11.69 5.52 -19.94
CA ASP A 334 12.35 6.28 -21.00
C ASP A 334 12.37 7.76 -20.62
N PHE A 335 13.56 8.28 -20.37
CA PHE A 335 13.81 9.66 -19.96
C PHE A 335 14.47 10.51 -21.05
N SER A 336 14.59 10.01 -22.27
CA SER A 336 15.34 10.66 -23.35
C SER A 336 14.80 12.06 -23.68
N ALA A 337 13.49 12.15 -23.93
CA ALA A 337 12.83 13.40 -24.31
C ALA A 337 12.90 14.47 -23.20
N VAL A 338 12.70 14.09 -21.94
CA VAL A 338 12.75 15.03 -20.82
C VAL A 338 14.19 15.48 -20.52
N SER A 339 15.18 14.60 -20.72
CA SER A 339 16.58 14.93 -20.54
C SER A 339 17.09 15.87 -21.63
N GLU A 340 16.65 15.67 -22.88
CA GLU A 340 16.89 16.60 -24.00
C GLU A 340 16.27 17.97 -23.69
N TYR A 341 15.02 18.01 -23.22
CA TYR A 341 14.35 19.25 -22.81
C TYR A 341 15.15 20.04 -21.77
N PHE A 342 15.64 19.39 -20.71
CA PHE A 342 16.46 20.07 -19.70
C PHE A 342 17.80 20.54 -20.28
N ALA A 343 18.49 19.70 -21.06
CA ALA A 343 19.77 20.06 -21.66
C ALA A 343 19.65 21.32 -22.55
N GLU A 344 18.63 21.39 -23.41
CA GLU A 344 18.36 22.57 -24.24
C GLU A 344 18.09 23.81 -23.39
N ARG A 345 17.25 23.71 -22.35
CA ARG A 345 16.93 24.85 -21.49
C ARG A 345 18.13 25.33 -20.68
N PHE A 346 19.02 24.46 -20.24
CA PHE A 346 20.28 24.88 -19.60
C PHE A 346 21.22 25.61 -20.57
N GLN A 347 21.14 25.38 -21.89
CA GLN A 347 21.86 26.19 -22.87
C GLN A 347 21.27 27.59 -23.03
N GLU A 348 19.93 27.70 -23.00
CA GLU A 348 19.23 28.96 -23.26
C GLU A 348 19.11 29.85 -22.01
N GLU A 349 18.79 29.25 -20.87
CA GLU A 349 18.41 29.93 -19.62
C GLU A 349 19.46 29.76 -18.51
N GLY A 350 20.39 28.81 -18.64
CA GLY A 350 21.43 28.54 -17.65
C GLY A 350 20.87 28.07 -16.31
N GLY A 351 21.46 28.54 -15.20
CA GLY A 351 21.13 28.07 -13.85
C GLY A 351 19.72 28.38 -13.36
N ALA A 352 18.93 29.18 -14.09
CA ALA A 352 17.53 29.45 -13.72
C ALA A 352 16.65 28.18 -13.76
N VAL A 353 17.06 27.17 -14.52
CA VAL A 353 16.36 25.88 -14.67
C VAL A 353 16.63 24.93 -13.49
N GLY A 354 17.65 25.22 -12.67
CA GLY A 354 18.15 24.29 -11.65
C GLY A 354 17.12 23.82 -10.64
N GLN A 355 16.27 24.72 -10.15
CA GLN A 355 15.24 24.37 -9.18
C GLN A 355 14.18 23.43 -9.77
N GLU A 356 13.77 23.67 -11.03
CA GLU A 356 12.80 22.81 -11.72
C GLU A 356 13.38 21.42 -12.01
N LEU A 357 14.66 21.35 -12.40
CA LEU A 357 15.34 20.06 -12.60
C LEU A 357 15.44 19.28 -11.28
N SER A 358 15.87 19.94 -10.19
CA SER A 358 15.98 19.31 -8.87
C SER A 358 14.61 18.80 -8.40
N ASP A 359 13.56 19.62 -8.51
CA ASP A 359 12.19 19.24 -8.14
C ASP A 359 11.70 18.05 -8.98
N PHE A 360 11.97 18.06 -10.29
CA PHE A 360 11.57 16.95 -11.16
C PHE A 360 12.33 15.65 -10.90
N ILE A 361 13.57 15.71 -10.40
CA ILE A 361 14.30 14.52 -9.96
C ILE A 361 13.62 13.87 -8.74
N ASP A 362 13.09 14.69 -7.82
CA ASP A 362 12.31 14.19 -6.68
C ASP A 362 10.97 13.58 -7.13
N VAL A 363 10.33 14.16 -8.16
CA VAL A 363 9.14 13.58 -8.82
C VAL A 363 9.47 12.21 -9.43
N VAL A 364 10.61 12.06 -10.13
CA VAL A 364 11.00 10.76 -10.68
C VAL A 364 11.31 9.74 -9.57
N LYS A 365 11.94 10.18 -8.47
CA LYS A 365 12.21 9.32 -7.31
C LYS A 365 10.91 8.77 -6.70
N GLY A 366 9.86 9.58 -6.57
CA GLY A 366 8.59 9.12 -5.99
C GLY A 366 7.78 8.16 -6.89
N VAL A 367 8.19 7.93 -8.15
CA VAL A 367 7.65 6.83 -8.96
C VAL A 367 8.04 5.46 -8.37
N SER A 368 9.26 5.35 -7.82
CA SER A 368 9.69 4.18 -7.05
C SER A 368 10.38 4.64 -5.77
N PRO A 369 9.62 5.04 -4.73
CA PRO A 369 10.17 5.79 -3.60
C PRO A 369 11.12 4.97 -2.69
N TYR A 370 11.14 3.65 -2.85
CA TYR A 370 11.91 2.72 -2.02
C TYR A 370 13.08 2.07 -2.78
N ASP A 371 13.32 2.45 -4.03
CA ASP A 371 14.52 2.08 -4.78
C ASP A 371 15.05 3.29 -5.58
N SER A 372 16.30 3.23 -6.03
CA SER A 372 16.90 4.31 -6.82
C SER A 372 16.78 4.10 -8.32
N VAL A 373 16.20 3.00 -8.80
CA VAL A 373 16.32 2.54 -10.20
C VAL A 373 15.81 3.58 -11.20
N MET A 374 14.67 4.20 -10.91
CA MET A 374 14.09 5.22 -11.80
C MET A 374 14.88 6.52 -11.76
N GLN A 375 15.33 6.93 -10.57
CA GLN A 375 16.15 8.14 -10.39
C GLN A 375 17.50 7.98 -11.08
N ASP A 376 18.19 6.86 -10.86
CA ASP A 376 19.50 6.54 -11.43
C ASP A 376 19.43 6.46 -12.97
N ALA A 377 18.38 5.86 -13.51
CA ALA A 377 18.13 5.82 -14.95
C ALA A 377 17.94 7.23 -15.54
N PHE A 378 17.18 8.09 -14.87
CA PHE A 378 16.99 9.47 -15.30
C PHE A 378 18.29 10.28 -15.24
N VAL A 379 19.04 10.17 -14.13
CA VAL A 379 20.33 10.87 -13.96
C VAL A 379 21.35 10.41 -14.98
N SER A 380 21.41 9.11 -15.27
CA SER A 380 22.27 8.57 -16.33
C SER A 380 21.95 9.20 -17.68
N GLU A 381 20.66 9.34 -18.01
CA GLU A 381 20.25 9.95 -19.27
C GLU A 381 20.52 11.47 -19.29
N LEU A 382 20.34 12.17 -18.17
CA LEU A 382 20.75 13.58 -18.02
C LEU A 382 22.26 13.76 -18.27
N ILE A 383 23.10 12.87 -17.71
CA ILE A 383 24.55 12.89 -17.94
C ILE A 383 24.85 12.69 -19.42
N ASN A 384 24.21 11.71 -20.08
CA ASN A 384 24.39 11.44 -21.50
C ASN A 384 24.00 12.65 -22.37
N GLN A 385 22.81 13.23 -22.15
CA GLN A 385 22.33 14.39 -22.91
C GLN A 385 23.19 15.63 -22.66
N SER A 386 23.70 15.81 -21.43
CA SER A 386 24.57 16.94 -21.10
C SER A 386 25.90 16.96 -21.88
N GLN A 387 26.32 15.84 -22.48
CA GLN A 387 27.51 15.80 -23.35
C GLN A 387 27.32 16.51 -24.68
N LEU A 388 26.06 16.75 -25.08
CA LEU A 388 25.71 17.39 -26.35
C LEU A 388 25.69 18.92 -26.25
N ILE A 389 25.77 19.45 -25.04
CA ILE A 389 25.75 20.90 -24.77
C ILE A 389 27.15 21.43 -24.43
N ASP A 390 27.33 22.75 -24.34
CA ASP A 390 28.63 23.33 -24.04
C ASP A 390 29.03 23.07 -22.58
N SER A 391 30.35 23.04 -22.33
CA SER A 391 30.90 22.66 -21.02
C SER A 391 30.41 23.54 -19.86
N SER A 392 30.09 24.81 -20.10
CA SER A 392 29.60 25.72 -19.06
C SER A 392 28.16 25.38 -18.68
N SER A 393 27.28 25.17 -19.66
CA SER A 393 25.90 24.74 -19.40
C SER A 393 25.85 23.33 -18.83
N ARG A 394 26.69 22.41 -19.30
CA ARG A 394 26.85 21.06 -18.71
C ARG A 394 27.21 21.14 -17.22
N PHE A 395 28.24 21.91 -16.87
CA PHE A 395 28.65 22.06 -15.48
C PHE A 395 27.51 22.65 -14.63
N THR A 396 26.82 23.66 -15.15
CA THR A 396 25.69 24.30 -14.46
C THR A 396 24.54 23.31 -14.23
N MET A 397 24.20 22.50 -15.23
CA MET A 397 23.16 21.47 -15.16
C MET A 397 23.50 20.40 -14.12
N MET A 398 24.72 19.86 -14.15
CA MET A 398 25.13 18.81 -13.19
C MET A 398 25.25 19.35 -11.77
N SER A 399 25.61 20.63 -11.60
CA SER A 399 25.66 21.27 -10.27
C SER A 399 24.28 21.55 -9.66
N ALA A 400 23.21 21.43 -10.46
CA ALA A 400 21.83 21.60 -10.01
C ALA A 400 21.19 20.29 -9.54
N LEU A 401 21.86 19.15 -9.69
CA LEU A 401 21.36 17.86 -9.20
C LEU A 401 21.42 17.83 -7.66
N PRO A 402 20.50 17.10 -6.99
CA PRO A 402 20.51 16.95 -5.53
C PRO A 402 21.87 16.48 -4.98
N GLU A 403 22.22 16.94 -3.78
CA GLU A 403 23.43 16.51 -3.09
C GLU A 403 23.44 14.98 -2.91
N GLY A 404 24.64 14.38 -3.04
CA GLY A 404 24.80 12.94 -2.93
C GLY A 404 24.42 12.17 -4.20
N LEU A 405 23.97 12.81 -5.28
CA LEU A 405 23.68 12.13 -6.54
C LEU A 405 24.88 12.15 -7.50
N VAL A 406 25.55 13.30 -7.61
CA VAL A 406 26.70 13.49 -8.50
C VAL A 406 27.83 14.26 -7.79
N ALA A 407 29.06 13.76 -7.91
CA ALA A 407 30.27 14.48 -7.54
C ALA A 407 30.96 15.05 -8.78
N LEU A 408 31.33 16.34 -8.71
CA LEU A 408 31.94 17.07 -9.81
C LEU A 408 33.39 17.44 -9.49
N GLY A 409 34.28 17.14 -10.43
CA GLY A 409 35.63 17.68 -10.50
C GLY A 409 35.66 19.05 -11.17
N SER A 410 36.85 19.53 -11.43
CA SER A 410 37.15 20.86 -11.91
C SER A 410 37.79 20.82 -13.30
N ASP A 411 38.42 21.93 -13.71
CA ASP A 411 39.27 21.95 -14.92
C ASP A 411 40.72 21.50 -14.64
N GLY A 412 41.00 21.01 -13.42
CA GLY A 412 42.30 20.52 -12.97
C GLY A 412 42.33 19.02 -12.76
N SER A 413 43.50 18.47 -12.41
CA SER A 413 43.59 17.05 -12.02
C SER A 413 42.95 16.81 -10.66
N ASP A 414 41.84 16.10 -10.66
CA ASP A 414 41.04 15.80 -9.48
C ASP A 414 41.16 14.33 -9.05
N THR A 415 40.80 14.09 -7.79
CA THR A 415 40.68 12.73 -7.25
C THR A 415 39.33 12.62 -6.57
N LEU A 416 38.40 11.90 -7.22
CA LEU A 416 37.05 11.67 -6.70
C LEU A 416 36.93 10.20 -6.27
N THR A 417 36.28 9.99 -5.14
CA THR A 417 35.94 8.64 -4.64
C THR A 417 34.52 8.71 -4.14
N SER A 418 33.66 7.83 -4.64
CA SER A 418 32.27 7.80 -4.19
C SER A 418 32.20 7.52 -2.70
N ASN A 419 31.34 8.27 -2.02
CA ASN A 419 30.90 8.05 -0.65
C ASN A 419 29.41 7.67 -0.59
N GLY A 420 28.82 7.33 -1.74
CA GLY A 420 27.38 7.11 -1.90
C GLY A 420 26.81 7.82 -3.13
N GLU A 421 27.61 8.64 -3.83
CA GLU A 421 27.20 9.28 -5.09
C GLU A 421 27.05 8.28 -6.22
N PHE A 422 25.95 8.43 -6.98
CA PHE A 422 25.66 7.61 -8.16
C PHE A 422 26.62 7.91 -9.32
N ALA A 423 27.08 9.15 -9.49
CA ALA A 423 28.00 9.51 -10.55
C ALA A 423 29.18 10.37 -10.11
N LEU A 424 30.36 10.11 -10.68
CA LEU A 424 31.57 10.92 -10.53
C LEU A 424 31.98 11.47 -11.90
N LEU A 425 32.02 12.79 -12.03
CA LEU A 425 32.38 13.47 -13.29
C LEU A 425 33.68 14.27 -13.07
N GLY A 426 34.78 13.86 -13.69
CA GLY A 426 36.13 14.43 -13.51
C GLY A 426 36.27 15.85 -14.06
N GLY A 427 35.66 16.12 -15.22
CA GLY A 427 35.74 17.43 -15.85
C GLY A 427 36.88 17.50 -16.86
N ALA A 428 37.79 18.45 -16.72
CA ALA A 428 38.99 18.52 -17.56
C ALA A 428 40.23 18.38 -16.67
N GLY A 429 41.30 17.81 -17.20
CA GLY A 429 42.47 17.47 -16.40
C GLY A 429 42.77 15.99 -16.50
N ASN A 430 43.81 15.54 -15.80
CA ASN A 430 44.10 14.11 -15.70
C ASN A 430 43.55 13.63 -14.35
N ASP A 431 42.37 13.02 -14.37
CA ASP A 431 41.59 12.74 -13.18
C ASP A 431 41.79 11.31 -12.67
N THR A 432 41.50 11.09 -11.39
CA THR A 432 41.42 9.75 -10.79
C THR A 432 40.07 9.58 -10.12
N LEU A 433 39.22 8.73 -10.71
CA LEU A 433 37.86 8.47 -10.23
C LEU A 433 37.77 7.03 -9.71
N SER A 434 37.15 6.86 -8.54
CA SER A 434 36.92 5.55 -7.91
C SER A 434 35.47 5.41 -7.47
N GLY A 435 34.69 4.58 -8.19
CA GLY A 435 33.27 4.36 -7.91
C GLY A 435 32.99 3.63 -6.60
N GLY A 436 33.89 2.74 -6.16
CA GLY A 436 33.63 2.00 -4.93
C GLY A 436 32.56 0.92 -5.13
N LEU A 437 31.73 0.66 -4.12
CA LEU A 437 30.71 -0.39 -4.18
C LEU A 437 29.40 0.18 -4.74
N GLY A 438 28.82 -0.49 -5.73
CA GLY A 438 27.54 -0.10 -6.32
C GLY A 438 27.61 -0.06 -7.84
N ASP A 439 26.52 0.35 -8.46
CA ASP A 439 26.46 0.64 -9.89
C ASP A 439 26.70 2.14 -10.09
N ASP A 440 27.96 2.53 -10.28
CA ASP A 440 28.36 3.95 -10.43
C ASP A 440 28.57 4.35 -11.90
N THR A 441 28.25 5.61 -12.22
CA THR A 441 28.62 6.24 -13.49
C THR A 441 29.91 7.04 -13.33
N LEU A 442 30.99 6.63 -14.01
CA LEU A 442 32.28 7.35 -14.01
C LEU A 442 32.55 7.99 -15.38
N ASP A 443 32.67 9.33 -15.40
CA ASP A 443 33.08 10.09 -16.58
C ASP A 443 34.35 10.90 -16.29
N GLY A 444 35.49 10.49 -16.85
CA GLY A 444 36.76 11.21 -16.70
C GLY A 444 36.78 12.57 -17.42
N GLY A 445 35.92 12.76 -18.43
CA GLY A 445 35.92 13.97 -19.23
C GLY A 445 37.18 14.11 -20.10
N ALA A 446 37.86 15.26 -20.02
CA ALA A 446 38.93 15.63 -20.94
C ALA A 446 40.32 15.54 -20.31
N GLY A 447 41.08 14.51 -20.66
CA GLY A 447 42.50 14.37 -20.37
C GLY A 447 42.92 12.91 -20.31
N ASP A 448 44.03 12.62 -19.61
CA ASP A 448 44.47 11.24 -19.37
C ASP A 448 43.98 10.78 -17.99
N ASP A 449 42.81 10.12 -17.96
CA ASP A 449 42.11 9.77 -16.71
C ASP A 449 42.34 8.31 -16.27
N LEU A 450 42.25 8.10 -14.95
CA LEU A 450 42.29 6.78 -14.31
C LEU A 450 40.94 6.48 -13.64
N LEU A 451 40.19 5.55 -14.21
CA LEU A 451 38.90 5.09 -13.69
C LEU A 451 39.05 3.75 -12.98
N THR A 452 38.62 3.68 -11.72
CA THR A 452 38.59 2.46 -10.92
C THR A 452 37.13 2.10 -10.62
N ILE A 453 36.66 1.00 -11.21
CA ILE A 453 35.38 0.37 -10.89
C ILE A 453 35.58 -0.62 -9.73
N GLY A 454 34.60 -0.74 -8.83
CA GLY A 454 34.67 -1.64 -7.67
C GLY A 454 34.03 -3.01 -7.85
#